data_AF-A0A969SK12-F1
#
_entry.id   AF-A0A969SK12-F1
#
_cell.length_a   1.000
_cell.length_b   1.000
_cell.length_c   1.000
_cell.angle_alpha   90.00
_cell.angle_beta   90.00
_cell.angle_gamma   90.00
#
_symmetry.space_group_name_H-M   'P 1'
#
loop_
_entity.id
_entity.type
_entity.pdbx_description
1 polymer ?
#
loop_
_entity_poly.entity_id
_entity_poly.type
_entity_poly.pdbx_seq_one_letter_code
_entity_poly.pdbx_strand_id
1 'polypeptide(L)'
;MTPFLQNLIVTALTFIYVFGLVAVMNFCVTRLNLSPDISRKVTHIGAGSLIGFLALYNDSHWSKYLNVTIFVVWIVLLIHKGLFASDEDEAVKTMTRNGDKSELLKGPLYFVIVATICGTLFYKTFPGIIAIATLGWGDGIAPIIGSRYGKLKYEVLSTKSVEGTVSMLVAAFAASVFFIWLIIPSELNMMRILLLTIIATVVEACSPKEIDNILIPTVVILAALTFI
;
A
#
# COMPACT_ATOMS: atom_id res chain seq x y z
N MET A 1 -29.79 -6.16 -7.48
CA MET A 1 -28.94 -5.06 -7.96
C MET A 1 -28.12 -5.58 -9.13
N THR A 2 -27.96 -4.82 -10.22
CA THR A 2 -27.15 -5.28 -11.36
C THR A 2 -25.66 -5.31 -10.98
N PRO A 3 -24.83 -6.22 -11.55
CA PRO A 3 -23.39 -6.25 -11.30
C PRO A 3 -22.71 -4.89 -11.56
N PHE A 4 -23.17 -4.17 -12.59
CA PHE A 4 -22.70 -2.83 -12.89
C PHE A 4 -22.97 -1.84 -11.74
N LEU A 5 -24.21 -1.75 -11.28
CA LEU A 5 -24.59 -0.84 -10.20
C LEU A 5 -23.90 -1.18 -8.88
N GLN A 6 -23.75 -2.47 -8.56
CA GLN A 6 -22.98 -2.92 -7.41
C GLN A 6 -21.54 -2.40 -7.46
N ASN A 7 -20.84 -2.66 -8.56
CA ASN A 7 -19.45 -2.26 -8.73
C ASN A 7 -19.30 -0.74 -8.68
N LEU A 8 -20.25 0.01 -9.26
CA LEU A 8 -20.24 1.47 -9.20
C LEU A 8 -20.39 2.00 -7.77
N ILE A 9 -21.27 1.40 -6.95
CA ILE A 9 -21.42 1.75 -5.54
C ILE A 9 -20.14 1.45 -4.78
N VAL A 10 -19.53 0.28 -5.00
CA VAL A 10 -18.26 -0.08 -4.35
C VAL A 10 -17.16 0.90 -4.75
N THR A 11 -17.08 1.28 -6.01
CA THR A 11 -16.16 2.33 -6.48
C THR A 11 -16.42 3.65 -5.76
N ALA A 12 -17.66 4.12 -5.67
CA ALA A 12 -17.99 5.34 -4.94
C ALA A 12 -17.55 5.27 -3.46
N LEU A 13 -17.73 4.12 -2.80
CA LEU A 13 -17.25 3.90 -1.43
C LEU A 13 -15.72 3.99 -1.32
N THR A 14 -14.97 3.48 -2.30
CA THR A 14 -13.50 3.63 -2.31
C THR A 14 -13.07 5.09 -2.42
N PHE A 15 -13.80 5.91 -3.19
CA PHE A 15 -13.54 7.35 -3.27
C PHE A 15 -13.80 8.04 -1.92
N ILE A 16 -14.96 7.78 -1.31
CA ILE A 16 -15.30 8.33 0.01
C ILE A 16 -14.24 7.93 1.04
N TYR A 17 -13.81 6.67 1.03
CA TYR A 17 -12.77 6.17 1.92
C TYR A 17 -11.44 6.90 1.74
N VAL A 18 -10.92 7.01 0.51
CA VAL A 18 -9.59 7.59 0.27
C VAL A 18 -9.58 9.09 0.50
N PHE A 19 -10.55 9.83 -0.04
CA PHE A 19 -10.62 11.27 0.19
C PHE A 19 -10.90 11.58 1.65
N GLY A 20 -11.74 10.77 2.32
CA GLY A 20 -11.96 10.87 3.76
C GLY A 20 -10.68 10.61 4.56
N LEU A 21 -9.90 9.59 4.21
CA LEU A 21 -8.61 9.29 4.84
C LEU A 21 -7.65 10.47 4.73
N VAL A 22 -7.48 11.03 3.52
CA VAL A 22 -6.58 12.17 3.29
C VAL A 22 -7.05 13.41 4.07
N ALA A 23 -8.35 13.71 4.05
CA ALA A 23 -8.92 14.82 4.80
C ALA A 23 -8.72 14.66 6.32
N VAL A 24 -8.92 13.46 6.85
CA VAL A 24 -8.67 13.16 8.27
C VAL A 24 -7.19 13.30 8.60
N MET A 25 -6.29 12.78 7.75
CA MET A 25 -4.85 12.90 7.95
C MET A 25 -4.36 14.35 7.90
N ASN A 26 -4.90 15.16 6.99
CA ASN A 26 -4.62 16.59 6.93
C ASN A 26 -5.10 17.32 8.18
N PHE A 27 -6.31 17.01 8.66
CA PHE A 27 -6.80 17.53 9.94
C PHE A 27 -5.88 17.14 11.09
N CYS A 28 -5.45 15.88 11.17
CA CYS A 28 -4.54 15.40 12.22
C CYS A 28 -3.17 16.12 12.16
N VAL A 29 -2.60 16.32 10.96
CA VAL A 29 -1.33 17.03 10.79
C VAL A 29 -1.46 18.50 11.18
N THR A 30 -2.52 19.17 10.73
CA THR A 30 -2.67 20.63 10.90
C THR A 30 -3.25 21.05 12.24
N ARG A 31 -4.07 20.21 12.89
CA ARG A 31 -4.80 20.56 14.12
C ARG A 31 -4.39 19.75 15.34
N LEU A 32 -3.87 18.53 15.16
CA LEU A 32 -3.49 17.64 16.26
C LEU A 32 -1.97 17.45 16.39
N ASN A 33 -1.18 18.22 15.64
CA ASN A 33 0.29 18.13 15.60
C ASN A 33 0.82 16.72 15.31
N LEU A 34 0.10 15.94 14.48
CA LEU A 34 0.59 14.66 14.01
C LEU A 34 1.78 14.89 13.07
N SER A 35 2.89 14.17 13.29
CA SER A 35 4.06 14.29 12.42
C SER A 35 3.71 13.89 10.96
N PRO A 36 4.16 14.63 9.94
CA PRO A 36 3.96 14.29 8.53
C PRO A 36 4.43 12.87 8.19
N ASP A 37 5.51 12.39 8.80
CA ASP A 37 6.02 11.03 8.59
C ASP A 37 5.02 9.93 9.00
N ILE A 38 4.36 10.10 10.15
CA ILE A 38 3.30 9.18 10.58
C ILE A 38 2.09 9.30 9.65
N SER A 39 1.67 10.53 9.31
CA SER A 39 0.55 10.79 8.39
C SER A 39 0.75 10.09 7.04
N ARG A 40 1.95 10.20 6.46
CA ARG A 40 2.34 9.54 5.22
C ARG A 40 2.25 8.03 5.32
N LYS A 41 2.70 7.43 6.43
CA LYS A 41 2.65 5.98 6.62
C LYS A 41 1.25 5.46 6.93
N VAL A 42 0.42 6.21 7.65
CA VAL A 42 -1.00 5.89 7.83
C VAL A 42 -1.74 5.97 6.48
N THR A 43 -1.46 7.00 5.68
CA THR A 43 -2.02 7.15 4.33
C THR A 43 -1.61 6.00 3.42
N HIS A 44 -0.36 5.56 3.49
CA HIS A 44 0.17 4.39 2.76
C HIS A 44 -0.54 3.09 3.16
N ILE A 45 -0.69 2.82 4.46
CA ILE A 45 -1.42 1.63 4.96
C ILE A 45 -2.89 1.69 4.54
N GLY A 46 -3.52 2.86 4.64
CA GLY A 46 -4.90 3.06 4.22
C GLY A 46 -5.09 2.85 2.71
N ALA A 47 -4.20 3.39 1.88
CA ALA A 47 -4.20 3.13 0.44
C ALA A 47 -4.01 1.63 0.14
N GLY A 48 -3.14 0.93 0.86
CA GLY A 48 -2.99 -0.53 0.75
C GLY A 48 -4.23 -1.31 1.20
N SER A 49 -5.01 -0.77 2.13
CA SER A 49 -6.23 -1.39 2.64
C SER A 49 -7.40 -1.35 1.67
N LEU A 50 -7.29 -0.60 0.55
CA LEU A 50 -8.26 -0.61 -0.53
C LEU A 50 -8.50 -2.01 -1.12
N ILE A 51 -7.52 -2.92 -1.03
CA ILE A 51 -7.70 -4.29 -1.51
C ILE A 51 -8.83 -5.03 -0.79
N GLY A 52 -9.17 -4.63 0.45
CA GLY A 52 -10.31 -5.20 1.17
C GLY A 52 -11.65 -4.97 0.45
N PHE A 53 -11.78 -3.87 -0.29
CA PHE A 53 -12.99 -3.59 -1.08
C PHE A 53 -13.17 -4.55 -2.24
N LEU A 54 -12.12 -5.27 -2.68
CA LEU A 54 -12.23 -6.27 -3.74
C LEU A 54 -13.28 -7.34 -3.42
N ALA A 55 -13.43 -7.72 -2.14
CA ALA A 55 -14.45 -8.68 -1.70
C ALA A 55 -15.89 -8.22 -1.99
N LEU A 56 -16.12 -6.91 -2.14
CA LEU A 56 -17.44 -6.33 -2.43
C LEU A 56 -17.73 -6.20 -3.94
N TYR A 57 -16.70 -6.30 -4.80
CA TYR A 57 -16.88 -6.26 -6.25
C TYR A 57 -17.45 -7.57 -6.79
N ASN A 58 -18.37 -7.44 -7.75
CA ASN A 58 -18.95 -8.53 -8.52
C ASN A 58 -18.08 -8.85 -9.75
N ASP A 59 -17.68 -10.11 -9.87
CA ASP A 59 -16.73 -10.60 -10.87
C ASP A 59 -17.34 -10.92 -12.24
N SER A 60 -18.68 -10.99 -12.32
CA SER A 60 -19.41 -11.43 -13.51
C SER A 60 -19.51 -10.36 -14.60
N HIS A 61 -18.96 -9.17 -14.37
CA HIS A 61 -19.09 -8.03 -15.27
C HIS A 61 -17.76 -7.27 -15.39
N TRP A 62 -17.50 -6.66 -16.55
CA TRP A 62 -16.27 -5.93 -16.81
C TRP A 62 -16.02 -4.78 -15.81
N SER A 63 -17.09 -4.24 -15.22
CA SER A 63 -17.03 -3.15 -14.24
C SER A 63 -16.28 -3.52 -12.95
N LYS A 64 -15.88 -4.78 -12.76
CA LYS A 64 -14.92 -5.15 -11.72
C LYS A 64 -13.60 -4.36 -11.82
N TYR A 65 -13.22 -3.96 -13.04
CA TYR A 65 -12.04 -3.12 -13.26
C TYR A 65 -12.22 -1.66 -12.83
N LEU A 66 -13.42 -1.23 -12.42
CA LEU A 66 -13.58 0.07 -11.77
C LEU A 66 -12.83 0.15 -10.43
N ASN A 67 -12.39 -0.98 -9.86
CA ASN A 67 -11.55 -1.02 -8.66
C ASN A 67 -10.27 -0.18 -8.78
N VAL A 68 -9.70 -0.04 -9.98
CA VAL A 68 -8.45 0.73 -10.17
C VAL A 68 -8.67 2.23 -10.40
N THR A 69 -9.93 2.66 -10.57
CA THR A 69 -10.25 4.06 -10.92
C THR A 69 -9.67 5.04 -9.90
N ILE A 70 -9.75 4.72 -8.60
CA ILE A 70 -9.21 5.58 -7.55
C ILE A 70 -7.69 5.72 -7.66
N PHE A 71 -6.96 4.64 -7.96
CA PHE A 71 -5.51 4.69 -8.15
C PHE A 71 -5.13 5.50 -9.40
N VAL A 72 -5.88 5.37 -10.50
CA VAL A 72 -5.67 6.15 -11.73
C VAL A 72 -5.88 7.64 -11.47
N VAL A 73 -6.93 8.01 -10.74
CA VAL A 73 -7.15 9.41 -10.32
C VAL A 73 -5.98 9.90 -9.48
N TRP A 74 -5.51 9.10 -8.52
CA TRP A 74 -4.36 9.46 -7.70
C TRP A 74 -3.04 9.53 -8.45
N ILE A 75 -2.82 8.73 -9.51
CA ILE A 75 -1.67 8.90 -10.40
C ILE A 75 -1.68 10.31 -11.02
N VAL A 76 -2.83 10.73 -11.58
CA VAL A 76 -2.96 12.07 -12.18
C VAL A 76 -2.78 13.16 -11.13
N LEU A 77 -3.38 13.02 -9.96
CA LEU A 77 -3.27 13.99 -8.87
C LEU A 77 -1.83 14.09 -8.34
N LEU A 78 -1.13 12.97 -8.13
CA LEU A 78 0.25 12.97 -7.64
C LEU A 78 1.21 13.58 -8.66
N ILE A 79 1.02 13.29 -9.96
CA ILE A 79 1.81 13.93 -11.02
C ILE A 79 1.56 15.44 -11.05
N HIS A 80 0.29 15.85 -11.08
CA HIS A 80 -0.06 17.27 -11.11
C HIS A 80 0.48 18.01 -9.89
N LYS A 81 0.28 17.46 -8.69
CA LYS A 81 0.71 18.09 -7.45
C LYS A 81 2.23 18.07 -7.29
N GLY A 82 2.89 16.97 -7.64
CA GLY A 82 4.34 16.88 -7.57
C GLY A 82 5.08 17.87 -8.47
N LEU A 83 4.46 18.26 -9.60
CA LEU A 83 5.01 19.27 -10.51
C LEU A 83 4.60 20.71 -10.13
N PHE A 84 3.34 20.93 -9.77
CA PHE A 84 2.75 22.27 -9.75
C PHE A 84 2.20 22.73 -8.39
N ALA A 85 2.06 21.85 -7.39
CA ALA A 85 1.49 22.26 -6.10
C ALA A 85 2.38 23.29 -5.37
N SER A 86 1.74 24.04 -4.47
CA SER A 86 2.41 24.83 -3.45
C SER A 86 2.69 23.98 -2.22
N ASP A 87 3.59 24.45 -1.36
CA ASP A 87 3.96 23.79 -0.10
C ASP A 87 2.77 23.71 0.88
N GLU A 88 1.73 24.52 0.65
CA GLU A 88 0.52 24.55 1.46
C GLU A 88 -0.51 23.47 1.09
N ASP A 89 -0.32 22.77 -0.04
CA ASP A 89 -1.25 21.74 -0.52
C ASP A 89 -1.35 20.57 0.47
N GLU A 90 -2.57 20.07 0.63
CA GLU A 90 -2.91 18.97 1.53
C GLU A 90 -2.09 17.69 1.28
N ALA A 91 -1.87 17.31 0.02
CA ALA A 91 -1.11 16.12 -0.30
C ALA A 91 0.39 16.33 0.00
N VAL A 92 0.90 17.54 -0.21
CA VAL A 92 2.29 17.87 0.14
C VAL A 92 2.49 17.73 1.64
N LYS A 93 1.58 18.29 2.46
CA LYS A 93 1.66 18.19 3.93
C LYS A 93 1.50 16.78 4.49
N THR A 94 0.67 15.96 3.85
CA THR A 94 0.31 14.64 4.38
C THR A 94 1.15 13.49 3.84
N MET A 95 1.72 13.63 2.63
CA MET A 95 2.37 12.52 1.92
C MET A 95 3.86 12.73 1.66
N THR A 96 4.45 13.84 2.09
CA THR A 96 5.90 14.12 1.97
C THR A 96 6.56 14.18 3.35
N ARG A 97 7.87 13.93 3.41
CA ARG A 97 8.62 13.97 4.69
C ARG A 97 8.97 15.40 5.09
N ASN A 98 9.45 16.18 4.13
CA ASN A 98 10.01 17.51 4.37
C ASN A 98 9.20 18.65 3.74
N GLY A 99 8.02 18.36 3.20
CA GLY A 99 7.25 19.35 2.42
C GLY A 99 7.71 19.50 0.98
N ASP A 100 8.70 18.72 0.52
CA ASP A 100 9.11 18.74 -0.89
C ASP A 100 8.09 17.98 -1.74
N LYS A 101 7.33 18.72 -2.54
CA LYS A 101 6.34 18.17 -3.48
C LYS A 101 6.92 17.13 -4.45
N SER A 102 8.22 17.19 -4.77
CA SER A 102 8.85 16.21 -5.66
C SER A 102 8.82 14.79 -5.07
N GLU A 103 8.72 14.66 -3.74
CA GLU A 103 8.54 13.36 -3.07
C GLU A 103 7.24 12.66 -3.48
N LEU A 104 6.21 13.40 -3.90
CA LEU A 104 4.96 12.83 -4.40
C LEU A 104 5.17 11.98 -5.68
N LEU A 105 6.20 12.30 -6.46
CA LEU A 105 6.54 11.61 -7.72
C LEU A 105 7.38 10.34 -7.51
N LYS A 106 7.70 10.01 -6.25
CA LYS A 106 8.55 8.87 -5.87
C LYS A 106 7.69 7.78 -5.25
N GLY A 107 7.93 7.46 -3.97
CA GLY A 107 7.24 6.40 -3.25
C GLY A 107 5.70 6.40 -3.43
N PRO A 108 4.99 7.53 -3.20
CA PRO A 108 3.54 7.58 -3.38
C PRO A 108 3.10 7.24 -4.81
N LEU A 109 3.76 7.80 -5.82
CA LEU A 109 3.44 7.52 -7.23
C LEU A 109 3.73 6.06 -7.59
N TYR A 110 4.88 5.52 -7.17
CA TYR A 110 5.24 4.12 -7.42
C TYR A 110 4.22 3.16 -6.79
N PHE A 111 3.77 3.46 -5.57
CA PHE A 111 2.75 2.67 -4.90
C PHE A 111 1.45 2.60 -5.69
N VAL A 112 0.91 3.74 -6.14
CA VAL A 112 -0.38 3.75 -6.86
C VAL A 112 -0.27 3.12 -8.26
N ILE A 113 0.90 3.21 -8.90
CA ILE A 113 1.18 2.50 -10.16
C ILE A 113 1.16 0.98 -9.93
N VAL A 114 1.88 0.49 -8.92
CA VAL A 114 1.88 -0.94 -8.57
C VAL A 114 0.48 -1.41 -8.19
N ALA A 115 -0.26 -0.63 -7.40
CA ALA A 115 -1.63 -0.96 -7.02
C ALA A 115 -2.56 -1.04 -8.24
N THR A 116 -2.37 -0.14 -9.23
CA THR A 116 -3.10 -0.19 -10.51
C THR A 116 -2.77 -1.45 -11.30
N ILE A 117 -1.49 -1.83 -11.39
CA ILE A 117 -1.05 -3.06 -12.06
C ILE A 117 -1.63 -4.29 -11.36
N CYS A 118 -1.58 -4.33 -10.03
CA CYS A 118 -2.13 -5.45 -9.26
C CYS A 118 -3.66 -5.55 -9.40
N GLY A 119 -4.37 -4.43 -9.34
CA GLY A 119 -5.83 -4.37 -9.50
C GLY A 119 -6.34 -4.62 -10.92
N THR A 120 -5.45 -4.62 -11.92
CA THR A 120 -5.76 -4.96 -13.32
C THR A 120 -5.29 -6.35 -13.69
N LEU A 121 -3.98 -6.60 -13.68
CA LEU A 121 -3.38 -7.86 -14.16
C LEU A 121 -3.48 -9.00 -13.15
N PHE A 122 -3.44 -8.68 -11.85
CA PHE A 122 -3.46 -9.65 -10.75
C PHE A 122 -4.75 -9.58 -9.92
N TYR A 123 -5.84 -9.10 -10.53
CA TYR A 123 -7.13 -8.88 -9.88
C TYR A 123 -7.64 -10.15 -9.18
N LYS A 124 -7.85 -10.07 -7.85
CA LYS A 124 -8.28 -11.19 -6.99
C LYS A 124 -7.45 -12.47 -7.15
N THR A 125 -6.18 -12.34 -7.52
CA THR A 125 -5.24 -13.48 -7.55
C THR A 125 -4.42 -13.51 -6.27
N PHE A 126 -3.96 -14.69 -5.88
CA PHE A 126 -3.08 -14.85 -4.72
C PHE A 126 -1.82 -13.96 -4.81
N PRO A 127 -1.06 -13.91 -5.93
CA PRO A 127 0.11 -13.03 -6.08
C PRO A 127 -0.21 -11.54 -5.91
N GLY A 128 -1.33 -11.06 -6.48
CA GLY A 128 -1.71 -9.65 -6.39
C GLY A 128 -2.06 -9.22 -4.97
N ILE A 129 -2.81 -10.06 -4.25
CA ILE A 129 -3.23 -9.77 -2.87
C ILE A 129 -2.03 -9.77 -1.93
N ILE A 130 -1.15 -10.78 -2.01
CA ILE A 130 0.02 -10.85 -1.12
C ILE A 130 1.02 -9.71 -1.41
N ALA A 131 1.19 -9.33 -2.68
CA ALA A 131 2.05 -8.20 -3.05
C ALA A 131 1.58 -6.87 -2.46
N ILE A 132 0.28 -6.56 -2.57
CA ILE A 132 -0.26 -5.31 -1.98
C ILE A 132 -0.36 -5.40 -0.45
N ALA A 133 -0.64 -6.57 0.13
CA ALA A 133 -0.65 -6.72 1.58
C ALA A 133 0.75 -6.49 2.18
N THR A 134 1.78 -7.10 1.60
CA THR A 134 3.18 -6.92 2.06
C THR A 134 3.66 -5.48 1.84
N LEU A 135 3.36 -4.86 0.70
CA LEU A 135 3.71 -3.48 0.42
C LEU A 135 2.92 -2.47 1.27
N GLY A 136 1.61 -2.62 1.37
CA GLY A 136 0.73 -1.67 2.07
C GLY A 136 0.87 -1.74 3.58
N TRP A 137 0.85 -2.94 4.16
CA TRP A 137 0.87 -3.13 5.60
C TRP A 137 2.28 -3.40 6.14
N GLY A 138 3.04 -4.29 5.49
CA GLY A 138 4.41 -4.60 5.89
C GLY A 138 5.32 -3.36 5.85
N ASP A 139 5.55 -2.80 4.66
CA ASP A 139 6.36 -1.58 4.50
C ASP A 139 5.71 -0.35 5.17
N GLY A 140 4.39 -0.32 5.30
CA GLY A 140 3.68 0.74 6.00
C GLY A 140 4.03 0.80 7.50
N ILE A 141 4.01 -0.36 8.18
CA ILE A 141 4.19 -0.44 9.64
C ILE A 141 5.67 -0.41 10.04
N ALA A 142 6.56 -0.98 9.21
CA ALA A 142 7.97 -1.14 9.56
C ALA A 142 8.66 0.16 10.00
N PRO A 143 8.51 1.30 9.31
CA PRO A 143 9.12 2.56 9.71
C PRO A 143 8.46 3.20 10.92
N ILE A 144 7.18 2.92 11.20
CA ILE A 144 6.48 3.43 12.40
C ILE A 144 7.09 2.78 13.65
N ILE A 145 7.28 1.46 13.61
CA ILE A 145 7.88 0.72 14.73
C ILE A 145 9.40 0.97 14.79
N GLY A 146 10.09 0.94 13.65
CA GLY A 146 11.54 1.15 13.59
C GLY A 146 11.98 2.53 14.04
N SER A 147 11.22 3.60 13.75
CA SER A 147 11.55 4.94 14.23
C SER A 147 11.30 5.13 15.73
N ARG A 148 10.28 4.46 16.29
CA ARG A 148 9.88 4.62 17.70
C ARG A 148 10.58 3.66 18.67
N TYR A 149 10.85 2.44 18.23
CA TYR A 149 11.37 1.36 19.07
C TYR A 149 12.67 0.74 18.55
N GLY A 150 13.14 1.15 17.37
CA GLY A 150 14.34 0.59 16.74
C GLY A 150 15.63 0.93 17.49
N LYS A 151 16.12 -0.02 18.30
CA LYS A 151 17.40 0.09 19.02
C LYS A 151 18.53 -0.58 18.24
N LEU A 152 18.23 -1.73 17.63
CA LEU A 152 19.21 -2.52 16.89
C LEU A 152 19.23 -2.12 15.42
N LYS A 153 20.08 -1.16 15.08
CA LYS A 153 20.22 -0.67 13.70
C LYS A 153 21.21 -1.50 12.90
N TYR A 154 20.91 -1.68 11.63
CA TYR A 154 21.79 -2.30 10.65
C TYR A 154 21.70 -1.54 9.32
N GLU A 155 22.70 -1.71 8.47
CA GLU A 155 22.76 -1.04 7.17
C GLU A 155 23.23 -2.03 6.11
N VAL A 156 22.41 -2.21 5.07
CA VAL A 156 22.77 -2.97 3.87
C VAL A 156 22.86 -2.02 2.69
N LEU A 157 21.72 -1.49 2.24
CA LEU A 157 21.63 -0.39 1.26
C LEU A 157 20.97 0.87 1.84
N SER A 158 20.32 0.74 2.99
CA SER A 158 19.80 1.86 3.76
C SER A 158 19.75 1.49 5.24
N THR A 159 19.84 2.49 6.12
CA THR A 159 19.75 2.27 7.56
C THR A 159 18.35 1.78 7.94
N LYS A 160 18.28 0.59 8.55
CA LYS A 160 17.07 -0.08 9.02
C LYS A 160 17.27 -0.52 10.48
N SER A 161 16.22 -1.07 11.09
CA SER A 161 16.25 -1.58 12.47
C SER A 161 15.65 -2.98 12.53
N VAL A 162 16.22 -3.88 13.33
CA VAL A 162 15.72 -5.24 13.51
C VAL A 162 14.26 -5.23 13.96
N GLU A 163 13.88 -4.32 14.85
CA GLU A 163 12.51 -4.17 15.34
C GLU A 163 11.55 -3.78 14.20
N GLY A 164 12.00 -2.88 13.31
CA GLY A 164 11.30 -2.53 12.07
C GLY A 164 11.12 -3.76 11.16
N THR A 165 12.17 -4.53 10.91
CA THR A 165 12.15 -5.74 10.08
C THR A 165 11.22 -6.83 10.64
N VAL A 166 11.24 -7.04 11.96
CA VAL A 166 10.32 -7.97 12.63
C VAL A 166 8.88 -7.49 12.50
N SER A 167 8.63 -6.18 12.69
CA SER A 167 7.30 -5.63 12.52
C SER A 167 6.79 -5.70 11.08
N MET A 168 7.69 -5.54 10.10
CA MET A 168 7.40 -5.75 8.68
C MET A 168 6.87 -7.17 8.45
N LEU A 169 7.62 -8.18 8.92
CA LEU A 169 7.26 -9.59 8.75
C LEU A 169 5.90 -9.91 9.38
N VAL A 170 5.69 -9.48 10.64
CA VAL A 170 4.44 -9.73 11.37
C VAL A 170 3.26 -9.03 10.71
N ALA A 171 3.41 -7.76 10.34
CA ALA A 171 2.37 -6.98 9.69
C ALA A 171 2.02 -7.55 8.29
N ALA A 172 3.04 -7.87 7.49
CA ALA A 172 2.86 -8.47 6.18
C ALA A 172 2.14 -9.81 6.30
N PHE A 173 2.59 -10.69 7.19
CA PHE A 173 1.95 -11.99 7.41
C PHE A 173 0.50 -11.87 7.85
N ALA A 174 0.22 -11.06 8.88
CA ALA A 174 -1.14 -10.87 9.38
C ALA A 174 -2.07 -10.27 8.31
N ALA A 175 -1.61 -9.24 7.58
CA ALA A 175 -2.39 -8.62 6.52
C ALA A 175 -2.63 -9.58 5.35
N SER A 176 -1.61 -10.32 4.91
CA SER A 176 -1.75 -11.29 3.83
C SER A 176 -2.74 -12.40 4.19
N VAL A 177 -2.66 -12.95 5.41
CA VAL A 177 -3.63 -13.91 5.93
C VAL A 177 -5.05 -13.33 5.90
N PHE A 178 -5.23 -12.13 6.44
CA PHE A 178 -6.53 -11.47 6.51
C PHE A 178 -7.14 -11.23 5.12
N PHE A 179 -6.39 -10.63 4.20
CA PHE A 179 -6.91 -10.29 2.88
C PHE A 179 -7.12 -11.50 1.98
N ILE A 180 -6.25 -12.53 2.06
CA ILE A 180 -6.47 -13.78 1.33
C ILE A 180 -7.72 -14.48 1.85
N TRP A 181 -7.88 -14.60 3.17
CA TRP A 181 -9.10 -15.15 3.78
C TRP A 181 -10.35 -14.37 3.38
N LEU A 182 -10.28 -13.04 3.33
CA LEU A 182 -11.42 -12.19 3.01
C LEU A 182 -11.83 -12.27 1.53
N ILE A 183 -10.87 -12.38 0.60
CA ILE A 183 -11.11 -12.21 -0.84
C ILE A 183 -11.16 -13.55 -1.58
N ILE A 184 -10.27 -14.48 -1.24
CA ILE A 184 -10.09 -15.80 -1.88
C ILE A 184 -9.80 -16.89 -0.83
N PRO A 185 -10.74 -17.19 0.08
CA PRO A 185 -10.50 -18.08 1.22
C PRO A 185 -10.04 -19.49 0.82
N SER A 186 -10.37 -19.96 -0.39
CA SER A 186 -9.92 -21.26 -0.91
C SER A 186 -8.42 -21.34 -1.16
N GLU A 187 -7.74 -20.21 -1.38
CA GLU A 187 -6.30 -20.12 -1.65
C GLU A 187 -5.47 -19.90 -0.37
N LEU A 188 -6.10 -20.00 0.81
CA LEU A 188 -5.46 -19.72 2.08
C LEU A 188 -4.45 -20.82 2.44
N ASN A 189 -3.16 -20.54 2.22
CA ASN A 189 -2.05 -21.43 2.57
C ASN A 189 -1.04 -20.70 3.48
N MET A 190 -1.07 -21.01 4.78
CA MET A 190 -0.21 -20.36 5.79
C MET A 190 1.28 -20.50 5.50
N MET A 191 1.72 -21.67 5.05
CA MET A 191 3.13 -21.92 4.76
C MET A 191 3.59 -21.08 3.57
N ARG A 192 2.79 -21.04 2.49
CA ARG A 192 3.07 -20.23 1.31
C ARG A 192 3.10 -18.74 1.63
N ILE A 193 2.15 -18.26 2.43
CA ILE A 193 2.10 -16.87 2.90
C ILE A 193 3.34 -16.54 3.73
N LEU A 194 3.70 -17.38 4.70
CA LEU A 194 4.87 -17.17 5.56
C LEU A 194 6.16 -17.07 4.74
N LEU A 195 6.38 -17.99 3.79
CA LEU A 195 7.54 -17.98 2.91
C LEU A 195 7.64 -16.69 2.09
N LEU A 196 6.53 -16.27 1.48
CA LEU A 196 6.48 -15.06 0.67
C LEU A 196 6.65 -13.79 1.50
N THR A 197 6.14 -13.75 2.73
CA THR A 197 6.35 -12.62 3.62
C THR A 197 7.79 -12.54 4.11
N ILE A 198 8.45 -13.68 4.35
CA ILE A 198 9.90 -13.72 4.65
C ILE A 198 10.69 -13.17 3.46
N ILE A 199 10.36 -13.58 2.23
CA ILE A 199 11.00 -13.06 1.02
C ILE A 199 10.80 -11.54 0.94
N ALA A 200 9.57 -11.06 1.14
CA ALA A 200 9.26 -9.63 1.16
C ALA A 200 10.10 -8.88 2.21
N THR A 201 10.25 -9.44 3.41
CA THR A 201 11.06 -8.87 4.51
C THR A 201 12.53 -8.78 4.15
N VAL A 202 13.08 -9.82 3.51
CA VAL A 202 14.47 -9.80 3.04
C VAL A 202 14.65 -8.73 1.96
N VAL A 203 13.71 -8.63 1.02
CA VAL A 203 13.75 -7.59 -0.02
C VAL A 203 13.69 -6.20 0.60
N GLU A 204 12.79 -5.95 1.56
CA GLU A 204 12.69 -4.66 2.27
C GLU A 204 13.98 -4.31 3.02
N ALA A 205 14.56 -5.29 3.73
CA ALA A 205 15.80 -5.13 4.48
C ALA A 205 17.00 -4.79 3.57
N CYS A 206 16.97 -5.27 2.33
CA CYS A 206 18.02 -5.06 1.34
C CYS A 206 17.69 -3.95 0.32
N SER A 207 16.55 -3.27 0.41
CA SER A 207 16.14 -2.28 -0.60
C SER A 207 16.64 -0.85 -0.30
N PRO A 208 16.99 -0.06 -1.32
CA PRO A 208 17.14 1.38 -1.19
C PRO A 208 15.80 2.03 -0.83
N LYS A 209 15.84 3.19 -0.16
CA LYS A 209 14.64 3.98 0.14
C LYS A 209 13.91 4.34 -1.16
N GLU A 210 12.58 4.36 -1.15
CA GLU A 210 11.68 4.72 -2.26
C GLU A 210 11.55 3.67 -3.37
N ILE A 211 12.61 2.89 -3.65
CA ILE A 211 12.60 1.82 -4.67
C ILE A 211 11.94 0.53 -4.12
N ASP A 212 11.91 0.39 -2.79
CA ASP A 212 11.16 -0.63 -2.04
C ASP A 212 9.71 -0.79 -2.54
N ASN A 213 9.05 0.31 -2.88
CA ASN A 213 7.69 0.31 -3.40
C ASN A 213 7.50 -0.40 -4.75
N ILE A 214 8.58 -0.65 -5.49
CA ILE A 214 8.57 -1.43 -6.74
C ILE A 214 9.19 -2.81 -6.52
N LEU A 215 10.29 -2.91 -5.75
CA LEU A 215 11.02 -4.15 -5.56
C LEU A 215 10.22 -5.20 -4.79
N ILE A 216 9.60 -4.81 -3.67
CA ILE A 216 8.79 -5.71 -2.83
C ILE A 216 7.71 -6.40 -3.66
N PRO A 217 6.75 -5.68 -4.28
CA PRO A 217 5.68 -6.31 -5.02
C PRO A 217 6.19 -7.12 -6.23
N THR A 218 7.23 -6.65 -6.92
CA THR A 218 7.78 -7.37 -8.08
C THR A 218 8.35 -8.72 -7.67
N VAL A 219 9.21 -8.76 -6.65
CA VAL A 219 9.82 -10.01 -6.18
C VAL A 219 8.78 -10.94 -5.57
N VAL A 220 7.82 -10.40 -4.80
CA VAL A 220 6.74 -11.19 -4.21
C VAL A 220 5.85 -11.81 -5.28
N ILE A 221 5.47 -11.07 -6.32
CA ILE A 221 4.68 -11.61 -7.44
C ILE A 221 5.46 -12.71 -8.16
N LEU A 222 6.72 -12.47 -8.51
CA LEU A 222 7.55 -13.45 -9.20
C LEU A 222 7.72 -14.73 -8.37
N ALA A 223 8.02 -14.60 -7.08
CA ALA A 223 8.11 -15.74 -6.17
C ALA A 223 6.75 -16.46 -6.04
N ALA A 224 5.65 -15.74 -5.91
CA ALA A 224 4.32 -16.35 -5.81
C ALA A 224 3.92 -17.13 -7.07
N LEU A 225 4.40 -16.72 -8.24
CA LEU A 225 4.16 -17.42 -9.50
C LEU A 225 5.03 -18.68 -9.68
N THR A 226 6.19 -18.77 -9.01
CA THR A 226 7.09 -19.93 -9.11
C THR A 226 6.84 -20.99 -8.03
N PHE A 227 6.47 -20.58 -6.83
CA PHE A 227 6.06 -21.50 -5.76
C PHE A 227 4.58 -21.88 -5.96
N ILE A 228 4.33 -23.06 -6.54
CA ILE A 228 3.00 -23.68 -6.70
C ILE A 228 2.48 -24.13 -5.33
#